data_AF-A0A024H1I2-F1
#
_entry.id   AF-A0A024H1I2-F1
#
_cell.length_a   1.000
_cell.length_b   1.000
_cell.length_c   1.000
_cell.angle_alpha   90.00
_cell.angle_beta   90.00
_cell.angle_gamma   90.00
#
_symmetry.space_group_name_H-M   'P 1'
#
loop_
_entity.id
_entity.type
_entity.pdbx_description
1 polymer ?
#
loop_
_entity_poly.entity_id
_entity_poly.type
_entity_poly.pdbx_seq_one_letter_code
_entity_poly.pdbx_strand_id
1 'polypeptide(L)'
;MHDDLSSDEFRGFHEAERLMNNHRSRARVRERLSCTGFFSDDEVAAVHVENIPRADRALLSAFDRAGRQLRGYTLYVDDPSLRLDVVPEFDHDYTAMAVVEGSDLEEAVSREDGWVVDMNALREYDIVEDRRTTQRAVFLAHLGDMMNDGRARGFVLGRVGDSESSS
;
A
#
# COMPACT_ATOMS: atom_id res chain seq x y z
N MET A 1 -37.91 -1.77 14.89
CA MET A 1 -37.27 -0.63 14.22
C MET A 1 -35.83 -0.67 14.68
N HIS A 2 -34.94 -1.20 13.86
CA HIS A 2 -33.52 -1.27 14.20
C HIS A 2 -32.91 0.12 14.06
N ASP A 3 -32.14 0.51 15.07
CA ASP A 3 -31.28 1.69 15.10
C ASP A 3 -30.31 1.67 13.92
N ASP A 4 -30.63 2.43 12.87
CA ASP A 4 -29.68 2.94 11.89
C ASP A 4 -28.93 4.14 12.52
N LEU A 5 -28.17 3.88 13.58
CA LEU A 5 -27.22 4.85 14.13
C LEU A 5 -26.06 4.99 13.13
N SER A 6 -26.27 5.89 12.19
CA SER A 6 -25.29 6.87 11.69
C SER A 6 -23.86 6.36 11.44
N SER A 7 -23.68 5.40 10.52
CA SER A 7 -22.35 5.20 9.89
C SER A 7 -21.76 6.48 9.28
N ASP A 8 -22.60 7.51 9.06
CA ASP A 8 -22.23 8.82 8.52
C ASP A 8 -21.65 9.79 9.58
N GLU A 9 -21.78 9.49 10.89
CA GLU A 9 -21.34 10.41 11.97
C GLU A 9 -19.80 10.51 12.08
N PHE A 10 -19.07 9.48 11.62
CA PHE A 10 -17.61 9.40 11.70
C PHE A 10 -16.95 8.98 10.38
N ARG A 11 -17.53 9.43 9.25
CA ARG A 11 -17.04 9.09 7.92
C ARG A 11 -15.57 9.48 7.72
N GLY A 12 -15.16 10.63 8.25
CA GLY A 12 -13.77 11.09 8.19
C GLY A 12 -12.80 10.21 8.98
N PHE A 13 -13.21 9.72 10.17
CA PHE A 13 -12.44 8.76 10.96
C PHE A 13 -12.24 7.44 10.23
N HIS A 14 -13.30 6.86 9.65
CA HIS A 14 -13.18 5.60 8.91
C HIS A 14 -12.29 5.73 7.68
N GLU A 15 -12.38 6.86 6.96
CA GLU A 15 -11.49 7.14 5.84
C GLU A 15 -10.03 7.34 6.29
N ALA A 16 -9.80 8.04 7.40
CA ALA A 16 -8.48 8.19 8.00
C ALA A 16 -7.88 6.83 8.41
N GLU A 17 -8.67 5.95 9.03
CA GLU A 17 -8.25 4.60 9.40
C GLU A 17 -7.86 3.78 8.15
N ARG A 18 -8.69 3.83 7.10
CA ARG A 18 -8.39 3.18 5.81
C ARG A 18 -7.08 3.68 5.21
N LEU A 19 -6.87 4.99 5.17
CA LEU A 19 -5.64 5.60 4.65
C LEU A 19 -4.39 5.18 5.45
N MET A 20 -4.50 5.17 6.79
CA MET A 20 -3.42 4.72 7.67
C MET A 20 -3.10 3.24 7.50
N ASN A 21 -4.11 2.40 7.35
CA ASN A 21 -3.92 0.97 7.12
C ASN A 21 -3.24 0.71 5.77
N ASN A 22 -3.66 1.38 4.71
CA ASN A 22 -3.01 1.27 3.40
C ASN A 22 -1.53 1.70 3.46
N HIS A 23 -1.22 2.81 4.15
CA HIS A 23 0.17 3.24 4.36
C HIS A 23 1.00 2.21 5.14
N ARG A 24 0.43 1.63 6.21
CA ARG A 24 1.10 0.58 6.98
C ARG A 24 1.38 -0.66 6.13
N SER A 25 0.43 -1.07 5.31
CA SER A 25 0.61 -2.21 4.40
C SER A 25 1.71 -1.94 3.37
N ARG A 26 1.71 -0.76 2.72
CA ARG A 26 2.79 -0.34 1.80
C ARG A 26 4.16 -0.35 2.48
N ALA A 27 4.28 0.28 3.65
CA ALA A 27 5.53 0.36 4.39
C ALA A 27 6.05 -1.04 4.78
N ARG A 28 5.15 -1.94 5.20
CA ARG A 28 5.49 -3.32 5.59
C ARG A 28 6.02 -4.13 4.41
N VAL A 29 5.37 -4.07 3.25
CA VAL A 29 5.83 -4.76 2.04
C VAL A 29 7.25 -4.31 1.70
N ARG A 30 7.47 -2.99 1.64
CA ARG A 30 8.79 -2.43 1.34
C ARG A 30 9.83 -2.88 2.36
N GLU A 31 9.57 -2.70 3.65
CA GLU A 31 10.50 -3.05 4.72
C GLU A 31 10.92 -4.52 4.61
N ARG A 32 9.95 -5.43 4.48
CA ARG A 32 10.22 -6.86 4.48
C ARG A 32 10.95 -7.32 3.24
N LEU A 33 10.56 -6.84 2.05
CA LEU A 33 11.27 -7.16 0.82
C LEU A 33 12.65 -6.52 0.79
N SER A 34 12.85 -5.34 1.40
CA SER A 34 14.17 -4.71 1.55
C SER A 34 15.15 -5.51 2.40
N CYS A 35 14.65 -6.36 3.30
CA CYS A 35 15.46 -7.29 4.07
C CYS A 35 15.83 -8.58 3.30
N THR A 36 15.35 -8.74 2.07
CA THR A 36 15.69 -9.88 1.21
C THR A 36 16.76 -9.50 0.20
N GLY A 37 17.49 -10.49 -0.31
CA GLY A 37 18.42 -10.28 -1.42
C GLY A 37 17.72 -9.96 -2.76
N PHE A 38 16.39 -9.89 -2.83
CA PHE A 38 15.67 -9.52 -4.05
C PHE A 38 15.64 -8.01 -4.26
N PHE A 39 15.59 -7.24 -3.18
CA PHE A 39 15.43 -5.79 -3.28
C PHE A 39 16.63 -5.10 -3.94
N SER A 40 17.84 -5.57 -3.65
CA SER A 40 19.09 -5.02 -4.21
C SER A 40 19.52 -5.65 -5.53
N ASP A 41 18.78 -6.65 -6.05
CA ASP A 41 19.14 -7.38 -7.26
C ASP A 41 18.36 -6.88 -8.47
N ASP A 42 19.02 -6.10 -9.34
CA ASP A 42 18.42 -5.50 -10.53
C ASP A 42 17.93 -6.53 -11.57
N GLU A 43 18.37 -7.79 -11.49
CA GLU A 43 17.83 -8.86 -12.34
C GLU A 43 16.43 -9.29 -11.92
N VAL A 44 16.07 -9.08 -10.65
CA VAL A 44 14.72 -9.37 -10.14
C VAL A 44 13.78 -8.24 -10.57
N ALA A 45 12.86 -8.57 -11.47
CA ALA A 45 11.80 -7.69 -11.94
C ALA A 45 10.51 -7.86 -11.15
N ALA A 46 10.21 -9.09 -10.71
CA ALA A 46 8.98 -9.40 -10.00
C ALA A 46 9.22 -10.37 -8.85
N VAL A 47 8.39 -10.28 -7.81
CA VAL A 47 8.34 -11.25 -6.71
C VAL A 47 6.91 -11.73 -6.52
N HIS A 48 6.65 -13.01 -6.75
CA HIS A 48 5.40 -13.64 -6.35
C HIS A 48 5.43 -13.94 -4.85
N VAL A 49 4.39 -13.52 -4.14
CA VAL A 49 4.19 -13.76 -2.71
C VAL A 49 3.09 -14.79 -2.55
N GLU A 50 3.47 -16.04 -2.34
CA GLU A 50 2.54 -17.13 -2.05
C GLU A 50 2.22 -17.12 -0.55
N ASN A 51 0.96 -16.83 -0.25
CA ASN A 51 0.46 -16.79 1.11
C ASN A 51 -0.12 -18.15 1.49
N ILE A 52 0.71 -19.00 2.08
CA ILE A 52 0.28 -20.32 2.56
C ILE A 52 -0.73 -20.14 3.72
N PRO A 53 -1.78 -20.98 3.82
CA PRO A 53 -2.72 -20.97 4.96
C PRO A 53 -2.07 -21.10 6.35
N ARG A 54 -0.84 -21.60 6.42
CA ARG A 54 -0.03 -21.60 7.64
C ARG A 54 0.55 -20.20 7.86
N ALA A 55 0.01 -19.51 8.85
CA ALA A 55 0.30 -18.11 9.18
C ALA A 55 1.74 -17.81 9.63
N ASP A 56 2.65 -18.79 9.61
CA ASP A 56 4.03 -18.64 10.10
C ASP A 56 5.07 -18.39 8.99
N ARG A 57 4.67 -18.41 7.71
CA ARG A 57 5.60 -18.20 6.59
C ARG A 57 4.90 -17.71 5.32
N ALA A 58 5.63 -16.95 4.51
CA ALA A 58 5.31 -16.68 3.12
C ALA A 58 6.42 -17.25 2.22
N LEU A 59 6.04 -17.86 1.09
CA LEU A 59 7.00 -18.25 0.07
C LEU A 59 7.10 -17.13 -0.95
N LEU A 60 8.33 -16.75 -1.26
CA LEU A 60 8.64 -15.73 -2.24
C LEU A 60 9.34 -16.39 -3.42
N SER A 61 8.89 -16.11 -4.63
CA SER A 61 9.55 -16.53 -5.87
C SER A 61 9.93 -15.30 -6.67
N ALA A 62 11.21 -15.14 -6.98
CA ALA A 62 11.74 -14.02 -7.74
C ALA A 62 11.84 -14.38 -9.22
N PHE A 63 11.47 -13.43 -10.09
CA PHE A 63 11.44 -13.60 -11.54
C PHE A 63 12.20 -12.46 -12.23
N ASP A 64 12.79 -12.78 -13.38
CA ASP A 64 13.39 -11.79 -14.28
C ASP A 64 12.33 -11.10 -15.18
N ARG A 65 12.78 -10.15 -16.02
CA ARG A 65 11.91 -9.44 -16.97
C ARG A 65 11.31 -10.33 -18.07
N ALA A 66 11.90 -11.49 -18.32
CA ALA A 66 11.36 -12.47 -19.26
C ALA A 66 10.33 -13.41 -18.59
N GLY A 67 10.06 -13.21 -17.29
CA GLY A 67 9.17 -14.04 -16.50
C GLY A 67 9.77 -15.39 -16.11
N ARG A 68 11.10 -15.56 -16.17
CA ARG A 68 11.78 -16.79 -15.73
C ARG A 68 12.04 -16.75 -14.24
N GLN A 69 11.80 -17.85 -13.56
CA GLN A 69 12.10 -17.93 -12.13
C GLN A 69 13.62 -17.94 -11.90
N LEU A 70 14.10 -17.00 -11.08
CA LEU A 70 15.50 -16.90 -10.70
C LEU A 70 15.81 -17.73 -9.45
N ARG A 71 14.99 -17.56 -8.39
CA ARG A 71 15.18 -18.21 -7.08
C ARG A 71 13.94 -18.08 -6.19
N GLY A 72 13.87 -18.94 -5.17
CA GLY A 72 12.86 -18.86 -4.11
C GLY A 72 13.46 -18.43 -2.77
N TYR A 73 12.64 -17.86 -1.89
CA TYR A 73 12.99 -17.49 -0.53
C TYR A 73 11.80 -17.71 0.41
N THR A 74 12.06 -18.21 1.62
CA THR A 74 11.02 -18.37 2.65
C THR A 74 11.14 -17.24 3.66
N LEU A 75 10.09 -16.43 3.76
CA LEU A 75 9.98 -15.36 4.73
C LEU A 75 9.20 -15.88 5.95
N TYR A 76 9.88 -16.05 7.09
CA TYR A 76 9.23 -16.45 8.34
C TYR A 76 8.46 -15.28 8.95
N VAL A 77 7.24 -15.54 9.38
CA VAL A 77 6.26 -14.58 9.89
C VAL A 77 5.97 -14.97 11.35
N ASP A 78 6.61 -14.29 12.30
CA ASP A 78 6.46 -14.60 13.72
C ASP A 78 5.12 -14.11 14.32
N ASP A 79 4.48 -13.15 13.65
CA ASP A 79 3.20 -12.55 14.03
C ASP A 79 2.31 -12.45 12.77
N PRO A 80 1.04 -12.89 12.80
CA PRO A 80 0.13 -12.81 11.65
C PRO A 80 0.00 -11.42 11.03
N SER A 81 0.16 -10.36 11.82
CA SER A 81 0.17 -8.97 11.35
C SER A 81 1.39 -8.64 10.48
N LEU A 82 2.42 -9.49 10.46
CA LEU A 82 3.61 -9.37 9.62
C LEU A 82 3.47 -10.07 8.27
N ARG A 83 2.28 -10.62 7.97
CA ARG A 83 1.96 -11.16 6.65
C ARG A 83 2.09 -10.07 5.58
N LEU A 84 2.57 -10.47 4.41
CA LEU A 84 2.60 -9.62 3.23
C LEU A 84 1.22 -9.69 2.56
N ASP A 85 0.34 -8.81 3.02
CA ASP A 85 -0.97 -8.62 2.43
C ASP A 85 -0.87 -7.88 1.09
N VAL A 86 -1.95 -7.98 0.31
CA VAL A 86 -2.07 -7.34 -0.99
C VAL A 86 -2.01 -5.83 -0.82
N VAL A 87 -1.12 -5.21 -1.58
CA VAL A 87 -0.97 -3.77 -1.67
C VAL A 87 -1.07 -3.43 -3.16
N PRO A 88 -2.24 -2.94 -3.63
CA PRO A 88 -2.47 -2.71 -5.05
C PRO A 88 -1.36 -1.87 -5.69
N GLU A 89 -0.82 -0.88 -4.98
CA GLU A 89 0.19 0.04 -5.50
C GLU A 89 1.51 -0.62 -5.96
N PHE A 90 1.78 -1.85 -5.51
CA PHE A 90 2.94 -2.63 -5.96
C PHE A 90 2.53 -3.86 -6.77
N ASP A 91 1.24 -4.12 -6.92
CA ASP A 91 0.77 -5.27 -7.66
C ASP A 91 0.95 -5.06 -9.18
N HIS A 92 1.30 -6.14 -9.88
CA HIS A 92 1.51 -6.14 -11.32
C HIS A 92 0.30 -5.60 -12.11
N ASP A 93 -0.94 -5.89 -11.66
CA ASP A 93 -2.17 -5.44 -12.32
C ASP A 93 -2.33 -3.92 -12.25
N TYR A 94 -1.95 -3.33 -11.11
CA TYR A 94 -2.06 -1.89 -10.89
C TYR A 94 -0.92 -1.11 -11.54
N THR A 95 0.29 -1.66 -11.49
CA THR A 95 1.51 -1.06 -12.07
C THR A 95 1.57 -1.22 -13.60
N ALA A 96 0.67 -2.02 -14.17
CA ALA A 96 0.68 -2.43 -15.57
C ALA A 96 2.02 -3.09 -15.98
N MET A 97 2.64 -3.82 -15.04
CA MET A 97 3.83 -4.60 -15.32
C MET A 97 3.49 -5.70 -16.34
N ALA A 98 4.27 -5.79 -17.42
CA ALA A 98 4.05 -6.80 -18.44
C ALA A 98 4.37 -8.21 -17.91
N VAL A 99 3.42 -9.13 -18.05
CA VAL A 99 3.60 -10.57 -17.83
C VAL A 99 3.71 -11.23 -19.19
N VAL A 100 4.82 -11.94 -19.42
CA VAL A 100 5.10 -12.60 -20.71
C VAL A 100 4.28 -13.88 -20.80
N GLU A 101 3.49 -14.04 -21.87
CA GLU A 101 2.75 -15.27 -22.14
C GLU A 101 3.69 -16.49 -22.23
N GLY A 102 3.28 -17.60 -21.61
CA GLY A 102 4.03 -18.85 -21.52
C GLY A 102 5.22 -18.82 -20.55
N SER A 103 5.36 -17.80 -19.71
CA SER A 103 6.45 -17.69 -18.73
C SER A 103 6.11 -18.32 -17.38
N ASP A 104 7.14 -18.62 -16.57
CA ASP A 104 6.95 -19.12 -15.20
C ASP A 104 6.18 -18.10 -14.34
N LEU A 105 6.35 -16.80 -14.64
CA LEU A 105 5.63 -15.72 -13.97
C LEU A 105 4.14 -15.74 -14.32
N GLU A 106 3.77 -15.99 -15.58
CA GLU A 106 2.35 -16.15 -15.97
C GLU A 106 1.73 -17.35 -15.25
N GLU A 107 2.46 -18.47 -15.16
CA GLU A 107 2.01 -19.63 -14.40
C GLU A 107 1.80 -19.27 -12.92
N ALA A 108 2.72 -18.50 -12.33
CA ALA A 108 2.58 -18.04 -10.94
C ALA A 108 1.36 -17.12 -10.74
N VAL A 109 1.12 -16.17 -11.64
CA VAL A 109 -0.06 -15.29 -11.63
C VAL A 109 -1.36 -16.09 -11.74
N SER A 110 -1.37 -17.17 -12.53
CA SER A 110 -2.56 -17.99 -12.72
C SER A 110 -2.97 -18.81 -11.49
N ARG A 111 -2.10 -18.92 -10.47
CA ARG A 111 -2.39 -19.61 -9.23
C ARG A 111 -3.20 -18.67 -8.33
N GLU A 112 -4.34 -19.13 -7.83
CA GLU A 112 -5.26 -18.31 -7.00
C GLU A 112 -4.66 -17.87 -5.65
N ASP A 113 -3.51 -18.40 -5.26
CA ASP A 113 -2.92 -18.25 -3.92
C ASP A 113 -1.71 -17.30 -3.89
N GLY A 114 -1.90 -16.04 -4.26
CA GLY A 114 -0.82 -15.06 -4.13
C GLY A 114 -1.05 -13.74 -4.84
N TRP A 115 -0.02 -12.92 -4.83
CA TRP A 115 0.04 -11.67 -5.58
C TRP A 115 1.47 -11.41 -6.05
N VAL A 116 1.62 -10.57 -7.08
CA VAL A 116 2.91 -10.32 -7.73
C VAL A 116 3.34 -8.89 -7.50
N VAL A 117 4.47 -8.73 -6.83
CA VAL A 117 5.09 -7.43 -6.57
C VAL A 117 5.94 -7.02 -7.78
N ASP A 118 5.66 -5.87 -8.38
CA ASP A 118 6.59 -5.19 -9.28
C ASP A 118 7.74 -4.58 -8.46
N MET A 119 8.94 -5.12 -8.65
CA MET A 119 10.12 -4.68 -7.90
C MET A 119 10.63 -3.30 -8.36
N ASN A 120 10.30 -2.85 -9.58
CA ASN A 120 10.66 -1.50 -10.00
C ASN A 120 9.81 -0.48 -9.24
N ALA A 121 8.48 -0.64 -9.24
CA ALA A 121 7.58 0.19 -8.46
C ALA A 121 7.95 0.20 -6.97
N LEU A 122 8.31 -0.97 -6.42
CA LEU A 122 8.74 -1.07 -5.03
C LEU A 122 10.04 -0.31 -4.74
N ARG A 123 11.03 -0.36 -5.64
CA ARG A 123 12.33 0.32 -5.46
C ARG A 123 12.19 1.83 -5.56
N GLU A 124 11.42 2.30 -6.54
CA GLU A 124 11.16 3.72 -6.80
C GLU A 124 10.27 4.38 -5.74
N TYR A 125 9.52 3.59 -4.97
CA TYR A 125 8.64 4.11 -3.93
C TYR A 125 9.37 4.95 -2.87
N ASP A 126 8.94 6.21 -2.71
CA ASP A 126 9.42 7.13 -1.69
C ASP A 126 8.58 7.03 -0.40
N ILE A 127 9.15 6.35 0.59
CA ILE A 127 8.53 6.18 1.91
C ILE A 127 8.30 7.49 2.67
N VAL A 128 9.15 8.50 2.44
CA VAL A 128 9.04 9.80 3.11
C VAL A 128 7.90 10.60 2.50
N GLU A 129 7.78 10.58 1.18
CA GLU A 129 6.67 11.21 0.48
C GLU A 129 5.33 10.53 0.82
N ASP A 130 5.24 9.19 0.78
CA ASP A 130 4.00 8.48 1.10
C ASP A 130 3.54 8.77 2.53
N ARG A 131 4.47 8.81 3.50
CA ARG A 131 4.14 9.21 4.87
C ARG A 131 3.55 10.62 4.94
N ARG A 132 4.18 11.59 4.25
CA ARG A 132 3.71 12.99 4.24
C ARG A 132 2.33 13.11 3.59
N THR A 133 2.13 12.43 2.46
CA THR A 133 0.87 12.44 1.72
C THR A 133 -0.24 11.78 2.54
N THR A 134 0.05 10.64 3.17
CA THR A 134 -0.88 9.96 4.08
C THR A 134 -1.26 10.84 5.27
N GLN A 135 -0.29 11.47 5.94
CA GLN A 135 -0.56 12.38 7.07
C GLN A 135 -1.49 13.55 6.66
N ARG A 136 -1.26 14.13 5.49
CA ARG A 136 -2.13 15.20 4.94
C ARG A 136 -3.53 14.67 4.66
N ALA A 137 -3.65 13.52 4.01
CA ALA A 137 -4.94 12.91 3.66
C ALA A 137 -5.75 12.54 4.90
N VAL A 138 -5.12 11.93 5.91
CA VAL A 138 -5.71 11.60 7.22
C VAL A 138 -6.22 12.85 7.92
N PHE A 139 -5.42 13.91 7.95
CA PHE A 139 -5.83 15.18 8.53
C PHE A 139 -7.04 15.78 7.82
N LEU A 140 -7.04 15.79 6.48
CA LEU A 140 -8.15 16.28 5.67
C LEU A 140 -9.43 15.45 5.85
N ALA A 141 -9.31 14.12 5.95
CA ALA A 141 -10.44 13.24 6.23
C ALA A 141 -11.08 13.58 7.58
N HIS A 142 -10.28 13.75 8.63
CA HIS A 142 -10.79 14.09 9.96
C HIS A 142 -11.30 15.53 10.08
N LEU A 143 -10.84 16.44 9.23
CA LEU A 143 -11.31 17.84 9.22
C LEU A 143 -12.81 17.93 8.93
N GLY A 144 -13.36 17.05 8.07
CA GLY A 144 -14.79 16.98 7.80
C GLY A 144 -15.62 16.74 9.06
N ASP A 145 -15.22 15.74 9.85
CA ASP A 145 -15.88 15.40 11.12
C ASP A 145 -15.71 16.53 12.15
N MET A 146 -14.51 17.11 12.27
CA MET A 146 -14.25 18.23 13.19
C MET A 146 -15.07 19.49 12.85
N MET A 147 -15.36 19.74 11.56
CA MET A 147 -16.22 20.84 11.14
C MET A 147 -17.68 20.59 11.54
N ASN A 148 -18.17 19.36 11.36
CA ASN A 148 -19.53 18.96 11.75
C ASN A 148 -19.75 19.06 13.27
N ASP A 149 -18.72 18.73 14.06
CA ASP A 149 -18.74 18.80 15.53
C ASP A 149 -18.51 20.21 16.10
N GLY A 150 -18.31 21.22 15.25
CA GLY A 150 -17.99 22.59 15.68
C GLY A 150 -16.62 22.73 16.37
N ARG A 151 -15.77 21.70 16.28
CA ARG A 151 -14.40 21.66 16.85
C ARG A 151 -13.34 22.27 15.93
N ALA A 152 -13.67 22.53 14.67
CA ALA A 152 -12.76 23.15 13.69
C ALA A 152 -12.56 24.68 13.84
N ARG A 153 -13.03 25.30 14.94
CA ARG A 153 -12.92 26.74 15.22
C ARG A 153 -11.46 27.14 15.48
N GLY A 154 -10.67 27.24 14.40
CA GLY A 154 -9.25 27.59 14.43
C GLY A 154 -8.51 27.33 13.12
N PHE A 155 -9.06 26.51 12.21
CA PHE A 155 -8.50 26.30 10.87
C PHE A 155 -8.99 27.40 9.93
N VAL A 156 -8.40 28.58 10.02
CA VAL A 156 -8.46 29.54 8.91
C VAL A 156 -7.57 28.96 7.82
N LEU A 157 -8.17 28.24 6.87
CA LEU A 157 -7.55 27.98 5.58
C LEU A 157 -7.29 29.35 4.98
N GLY A 158 -6.05 29.82 5.09
CA GLY A 158 -5.64 31.16 4.68
C GLY A 158 -6.05 31.40 3.24
N ARG A 159 -7.06 32.26 3.05
CA ARG A 159 -7.37 32.82 1.74
C ARG A 159 -6.26 33.80 1.41
N VAL A 160 -5.26 33.32 0.68
CA VAL A 160 -4.30 34.17 -0.03
C VAL A 160 -5.11 34.95 -1.06
N GLY A 161 -5.17 36.26 -0.91
CA GLY A 161 -5.81 37.18 -1.87
C GLY A 161 -6.98 37.93 -1.26
N ASP A 162 -6.65 39.05 -0.59
CA ASP A 162 -7.05 40.37 -1.07
C ASP A 162 -5.96 41.36 -0.62
N SER A 163 -4.92 41.43 -1.45
CA SER A 163 -4.18 42.67 -1.58
C SER A 163 -5.07 43.59 -2.42
N GLU A 164 -5.57 44.68 -1.85
CA GLU A 164 -5.63 46.02 -2.46
C GLU A 164 -6.56 46.97 -1.67
N SER A 165 -5.93 48.00 -1.10
CA SER A 165 -6.26 49.43 -1.19
C SER A 165 -7.65 49.97 -0.81
N SER A 166 -7.58 51.10 -0.07
CA SER A 166 -8.57 52.19 0.14
C SER A 166 -9.26 52.13 1.52
N SER A 167 -9.17 53.14 2.40
CA SER A 167 -8.89 54.57 2.23
C SER A 167 -8.11 55.13 3.42
#